data_AF-A0AAV6HV43-F1
#
_entry.id   AF-A0AAV6HV43-F1
#
_cell.length_a   1.000
_cell.length_b   1.000
_cell.length_c   1.000
_cell.angle_alpha   90.00
_cell.angle_beta   90.00
_cell.angle_gamma   90.00
#
_symmetry.space_group_name_H-M   'P 1'
#
loop_
_entity.id
_entity.type
_entity.pdbx_description
1 polymer ?
#
loop_
_entity_poly.entity_id
_entity_poly.type
_entity_poly.pdbx_seq_one_letter_code
_entity_poly.pdbx_strand_id
1 'polypeptide(L)'
;MRVEDVQNLKQLNLDAYRFSISWSRLLPRGKIRGGVNEEGITYYNNLINELLANDIEPYVTLFHWDVPQALEDEYGGFLSTNIVDDFRDYAELCFKRFGDRVKYWITMNEPWSFSGGGYVTGAMAPGRCSAWLKLNCPAGDSGTEPYVVTHNQLLAHAVAVNKYRDKYQKSQKGEIGITLVSKWLEPLTNSSLDIEARQRSFDFKLGWAGVKVEGYFAWSLVDNFEWAFGYSSRFGMYYTDYKDGLKRYPKLSAHWFTSFLNKGPMLV
;
A
#
# COMPACT_ATOMS: atom_id res chain seq x y z
N MET A 1 -5.17 3.65 -14.05
CA MET A 1 -4.18 4.64 -14.50
C MET A 1 -4.33 4.79 -16.00
N ARG A 2 -4.48 6.02 -16.49
CA ARG A 2 -4.59 6.31 -17.92
C ARG A 2 -3.19 6.58 -18.48
N VAL A 3 -3.01 6.44 -19.80
CA VAL A 3 -1.73 6.75 -20.48
C VAL A 3 -1.25 8.17 -20.17
N GLU A 4 -2.20 9.12 -20.08
CA GLU A 4 -1.94 10.51 -19.65
C GLU A 4 -1.25 10.62 -18.28
N ASP A 5 -1.53 9.70 -17.35
CA ASP A 5 -0.91 9.72 -16.02
C ASP A 5 0.58 9.35 -16.08
N VAL A 6 1.00 8.48 -17.02
CA VAL A 6 2.42 8.14 -17.21
C VAL A 6 3.17 9.28 -17.89
N GLN A 7 2.54 9.97 -18.83
CA GLN A 7 3.12 11.17 -19.44
C GLN A 7 3.32 12.29 -18.39
N ASN A 8 2.39 12.43 -17.44
CA ASN A 8 2.54 13.35 -16.31
C ASN A 8 3.74 12.98 -15.42
N LEU A 9 3.94 11.68 -15.12
CA LEU A 9 5.11 11.22 -14.38
C LEU A 9 6.42 11.58 -15.10
N LYS A 10 6.47 11.36 -16.42
CA LYS A 10 7.64 11.71 -17.23
C LYS A 10 7.93 13.21 -17.23
N GLN A 11 6.89 14.04 -17.33
CA GLN A 11 7.03 15.50 -17.27
C GLN A 11 7.56 16.00 -15.92
N LEU A 12 7.27 15.28 -14.83
CA LEU A 12 7.83 15.55 -13.52
C LEU A 12 9.31 15.15 -13.39
N ASN A 13 9.85 14.38 -14.35
CA ASN A 13 11.18 13.78 -14.29
C ASN A 13 11.38 12.89 -13.05
N LEU A 14 10.37 12.06 -12.73
CA LEU A 14 10.45 11.12 -11.60
C LEU A 14 11.19 9.85 -11.99
N ASP A 15 12.06 9.37 -11.10
CA ASP A 15 12.82 8.13 -11.29
C ASP A 15 11.95 6.87 -11.15
N ALA A 16 10.88 6.95 -10.33
CA ALA A 16 10.09 5.80 -9.95
C ALA A 16 8.61 6.15 -9.74
N TYR A 17 7.75 5.15 -9.94
CA TYR A 17 6.33 5.24 -9.62
C TYR A 17 5.87 4.07 -8.77
N ARG A 18 5.33 4.41 -7.58
CA ARG A 18 4.73 3.44 -6.67
C ARG A 18 3.24 3.29 -6.96
N PHE A 19 2.79 2.06 -7.24
CA PHE A 19 1.38 1.71 -7.37
C PHE A 19 1.05 0.39 -6.67
N SER A 20 -0.23 0.04 -6.57
CA SER A 20 -0.66 -1.28 -6.07
C SER A 20 -1.33 -2.14 -7.13
N ILE A 21 -1.15 -3.45 -6.99
CA ILE A 21 -1.91 -4.44 -7.74
C ILE A 21 -3.18 -4.74 -6.95
N SER A 22 -4.32 -4.73 -7.63
CA SER A 22 -5.60 -5.03 -7.02
C SER A 22 -5.79 -6.53 -6.94
N TRP A 23 -5.88 -7.08 -5.73
CA TRP A 23 -5.98 -8.53 -5.52
C TRP A 23 -7.23 -9.09 -6.19
N SER A 24 -8.39 -8.47 -5.93
CA SER A 24 -9.66 -8.89 -6.53
C SER A 24 -9.71 -8.71 -8.05
N ARG A 25 -8.90 -7.82 -8.64
CA ARG A 25 -8.78 -7.70 -10.10
C ARG A 25 -8.09 -8.91 -10.72
N LEU A 26 -7.04 -9.43 -10.07
CA LEU A 26 -6.29 -10.60 -10.54
C LEU A 26 -6.99 -11.91 -10.20
N LEU A 27 -7.54 -11.99 -8.99
CA LEU A 27 -8.23 -13.15 -8.45
C LEU A 27 -9.62 -12.71 -7.97
N PRO A 28 -10.63 -12.66 -8.86
CA PRO A 28 -11.98 -12.21 -8.50
C PRO A 28 -12.63 -12.99 -7.36
N ARG A 29 -12.23 -14.26 -7.19
CA ARG A 29 -12.67 -15.14 -6.10
C ARG A 29 -11.64 -15.26 -4.97
N GLY A 30 -10.66 -14.35 -4.93
CA GLY A 30 -9.57 -14.28 -3.96
C GLY A 30 -8.48 -15.35 -4.10
N LYS A 31 -8.86 -16.60 -4.40
CA LYS A 31 -7.95 -17.75 -4.46
C LYS A 31 -7.50 -18.07 -5.89
N ILE A 32 -6.27 -18.55 -6.05
CA ILE A 32 -5.74 -19.03 -7.34
C ILE A 32 -6.63 -20.11 -7.97
N ARG A 33 -7.12 -21.06 -7.16
CA ARG A 33 -8.05 -22.12 -7.60
C ARG A 33 -9.38 -21.57 -8.15
N GLY A 34 -9.72 -20.33 -7.82
CA GLY A 34 -10.91 -19.63 -8.30
C GLY A 34 -10.76 -19.05 -9.71
N GLY A 35 -9.57 -19.16 -10.32
CA GLY A 35 -9.26 -18.66 -11.65
C GLY A 35 -8.54 -17.32 -11.62
N VAL A 36 -7.57 -17.18 -12.54
CA VAL A 36 -6.85 -15.92 -12.78
C VAL A 36 -7.58 -15.11 -13.84
N ASN A 37 -7.80 -13.84 -13.58
CA ASN A 37 -8.31 -12.90 -14.56
C ASN A 37 -7.17 -12.35 -15.44
N GLU A 38 -7.06 -12.90 -16.65
CA GLU A 38 -6.01 -12.55 -17.60
C GLU A 38 -6.10 -11.11 -18.14
N GLU A 39 -7.29 -10.51 -18.15
CA GLU A 39 -7.45 -9.09 -18.49
C GLU A 39 -6.82 -8.20 -17.41
N GLY A 40 -6.97 -8.59 -16.15
CA GLY A 40 -6.31 -7.94 -15.02
C GLY A 40 -4.79 -7.99 -15.14
N ILE A 41 -4.24 -9.15 -15.53
CA ILE A 41 -2.80 -9.30 -15.79
C ILE A 41 -2.35 -8.43 -16.97
N THR A 42 -3.12 -8.42 -18.06
CA THR A 42 -2.84 -7.60 -19.24
C THR A 42 -2.79 -6.11 -18.88
N TYR A 43 -3.73 -5.63 -18.07
CA TYR A 43 -3.75 -4.25 -17.59
C TYR A 43 -2.45 -3.86 -16.87
N TYR A 44 -1.99 -4.66 -15.91
CA TYR A 44 -0.76 -4.35 -15.17
C TYR A 44 0.50 -4.52 -16.03
N ASN A 45 0.52 -5.49 -16.94
CA ASN A 45 1.61 -5.60 -17.92
C ASN A 45 1.74 -4.34 -18.78
N ASN A 46 0.61 -3.83 -19.29
CA ASN A 46 0.61 -2.62 -20.10
C ASN A 46 1.11 -1.41 -19.29
N LEU A 47 0.68 -1.27 -18.03
CA LEU A 47 1.18 -0.20 -17.16
C LEU A 47 2.69 -0.32 -16.89
N ILE A 48 3.17 -1.51 -16.52
CA ILE A 48 4.59 -1.75 -16.24
C ILE A 48 5.44 -1.47 -17.48
N ASN A 49 4.99 -1.93 -18.66
CA ASN A 49 5.69 -1.68 -19.92
C ASN A 49 5.74 -0.19 -20.25
N GLU A 50 4.63 0.53 -20.06
CA GLU A 50 4.57 1.97 -20.32
C GLU A 50 5.47 2.77 -19.36
N LEU A 51 5.55 2.39 -18.08
CA LEU A 51 6.47 3.01 -17.12
C LEU A 51 7.93 2.82 -17.54
N LEU A 52 8.32 1.58 -17.87
CA LEU A 52 9.69 1.25 -18.28
C LEU A 52 10.06 1.88 -19.62
N ALA A 53 9.12 1.99 -20.56
CA ALA A 53 9.35 2.69 -21.83
C ALA A 53 9.59 4.20 -21.67
N ASN A 54 9.30 4.74 -20.50
CA ASN A 54 9.54 6.14 -20.13
C ASN A 54 10.58 6.28 -19.01
N ASP A 55 11.44 5.26 -18.81
CA ASP A 55 12.53 5.23 -17.83
C ASP A 55 12.06 5.45 -16.37
N ILE A 56 10.83 5.04 -16.05
CA ILE A 56 10.26 5.11 -14.69
C ILE A 56 10.25 3.72 -14.06
N GLU A 57 10.93 3.55 -12.92
CA GLU A 57 10.97 2.28 -12.22
C GLU A 57 9.64 1.95 -11.50
N PRO A 58 9.05 0.76 -11.72
CA PRO A 58 7.83 0.37 -11.04
C PRO A 58 8.12 -0.16 -9.62
N TYR A 59 7.61 0.53 -8.59
CA TYR A 59 7.59 0.07 -7.20
C TYR A 59 6.20 -0.48 -6.87
N VAL A 60 6.08 -1.79 -6.68
CA VAL A 60 4.78 -2.45 -6.66
C VAL A 60 4.38 -2.89 -5.26
N THR A 61 3.28 -2.32 -4.77
CA THR A 61 2.60 -2.77 -3.56
C THR A 61 1.64 -3.92 -3.89
N LEU A 62 1.83 -5.08 -3.28
CA LEU A 62 0.98 -6.26 -3.50
C LEU A 62 -0.39 -6.10 -2.84
N PHE A 63 -0.45 -5.57 -1.62
CA PHE A 63 -1.70 -5.36 -0.89
C PHE A 63 -1.82 -3.93 -0.38
N HIS A 64 -2.91 -3.27 -0.75
CA HIS A 64 -3.21 -1.90 -0.31
C HIS A 64 -4.66 -1.82 0.15
N TRP A 65 -4.96 -2.62 1.19
CA TRP A 65 -6.24 -2.65 1.93
C TRP A 65 -7.43 -3.21 1.13
N ASP A 66 -7.16 -3.83 0.00
CA ASP A 66 -8.13 -4.27 -1.00
C ASP A 66 -8.40 -5.78 -0.94
N VAL A 67 -8.74 -6.27 0.26
CA VAL A 67 -9.06 -7.70 0.47
C VAL A 67 -10.20 -8.10 -0.47
N PRO A 68 -10.06 -9.18 -1.26
CA PRO A 68 -11.17 -9.68 -2.06
C PRO A 68 -12.35 -10.04 -1.15
N GLN A 69 -13.54 -9.48 -1.42
CA GLN A 69 -14.74 -9.73 -0.62
C GLN A 69 -15.04 -11.22 -0.47
N ALA A 70 -14.72 -12.05 -1.48
CA ALA A 70 -14.86 -13.50 -1.39
C ALA A 70 -14.09 -14.13 -0.23
N LEU A 71 -12.93 -13.59 0.16
CA LEU A 71 -12.13 -14.08 1.30
C LEU A 71 -12.66 -13.52 2.62
N GLU A 72 -13.15 -12.28 2.61
CA GLU A 72 -13.85 -11.69 3.76
C GLU A 72 -15.11 -12.50 4.10
N ASP A 73 -15.90 -12.87 3.09
CA ASP A 73 -17.11 -13.68 3.24
C ASP A 73 -16.79 -15.12 3.65
N GLU A 74 -15.74 -15.73 3.09
CA GLU A 74 -15.40 -17.14 3.35
C GLU A 74 -14.88 -17.37 4.77
N TYR A 75 -14.05 -16.46 5.30
CA TYR A 75 -13.40 -16.67 6.59
C TYR A 75 -13.03 -15.38 7.35
N GLY A 76 -13.56 -14.21 6.98
CA GLY A 76 -13.28 -12.94 7.65
C GLY A 76 -11.92 -12.35 7.30
N GLY A 77 -11.38 -12.67 6.11
CA GLY A 77 -10.15 -12.05 5.61
C GLY A 77 -8.99 -12.22 6.59
N PHE A 78 -8.42 -11.10 7.04
CA PHE A 78 -7.27 -11.11 7.95
C PHE A 78 -7.57 -11.54 9.39
N LEU A 79 -8.83 -11.79 9.75
CA LEU A 79 -9.16 -12.43 11.04
C LEU A 79 -8.79 -13.91 11.07
N SER A 80 -8.63 -14.55 9.90
CA SER A 80 -8.28 -15.97 9.80
C SER A 80 -6.85 -16.18 9.34
N THR A 81 -6.20 -17.22 9.86
CA THR A 81 -4.87 -17.66 9.39
C THR A 81 -4.89 -18.18 7.95
N ASN A 82 -6.06 -18.55 7.41
CA ASN A 82 -6.20 -18.98 6.01
C ASN A 82 -5.75 -17.91 5.00
N ILE A 83 -5.84 -16.62 5.37
CA ILE A 83 -5.40 -15.51 4.51
C ILE A 83 -3.90 -15.59 4.19
N VAL A 84 -3.11 -16.22 5.04
CA VAL A 84 -1.64 -16.28 4.92
C VAL A 84 -1.25 -17.05 3.67
N ASP A 85 -1.87 -18.21 3.45
CA ASP A 85 -1.61 -19.04 2.27
C ASP A 85 -2.20 -18.42 1.01
N ASP A 86 -3.42 -17.87 1.09
CA ASP A 86 -4.05 -17.21 -0.06
C ASP A 86 -3.25 -15.96 -0.50
N PHE A 87 -2.71 -15.18 0.45
CA PHE A 87 -1.84 -14.05 0.16
C PHE A 87 -0.50 -14.49 -0.43
N ARG A 88 0.11 -15.57 0.09
CA ARG A 88 1.33 -16.16 -0.48
C ARG A 88 1.12 -16.54 -1.94
N ASP A 89 0.01 -17.20 -2.24
CA ASP A 89 -0.29 -17.70 -3.58
C ASP A 89 -0.59 -16.55 -4.56
N TYR A 90 -1.30 -15.52 -4.10
CA TYR A 90 -1.48 -14.26 -4.83
C TYR A 90 -0.14 -13.54 -5.09
N ALA A 91 0.71 -13.40 -4.08
CA ALA A 91 2.04 -12.82 -4.23
C ALA A 91 2.90 -13.62 -5.22
N GLU A 92 2.87 -14.95 -5.14
CA GLU A 92 3.58 -15.83 -6.07
C GLU A 92 3.07 -15.66 -7.52
N LEU A 93 1.78 -15.45 -7.73
CA LEU A 93 1.25 -15.08 -9.05
C LEU A 93 1.86 -13.76 -9.54
N CYS A 94 1.87 -12.71 -8.72
CA CYS A 94 2.48 -11.42 -9.09
C CYS A 94 3.97 -11.57 -9.45
N PHE A 95 4.74 -12.30 -8.65
CA PHE A 95 6.16 -12.56 -8.94
C PHE A 95 6.36 -13.28 -10.27
N LYS A 96 5.53 -14.30 -10.56
CA LYS A 96 5.57 -15.04 -11.83
C LYS A 96 5.24 -14.18 -13.04
N ARG A 97 4.25 -13.29 -12.91
CA ARG A 97 3.66 -12.57 -14.05
C ARG A 97 4.36 -11.24 -14.34
N PHE A 98 5.03 -10.65 -13.35
CA PHE A 98 5.60 -9.31 -13.47
C PHE A 98 7.05 -9.18 -12.99
N GLY A 99 7.59 -10.15 -12.25
CA GLY A 99 8.91 -10.03 -11.62
C GLY A 99 10.09 -10.10 -12.59
N ASP A 100 9.85 -10.43 -13.85
CA ASP A 100 10.82 -10.24 -14.92
C ASP A 100 11.19 -8.75 -15.11
N ARG A 101 10.23 -7.85 -14.87
CA ARG A 101 10.35 -6.39 -15.03
C ARG A 101 10.31 -5.62 -13.71
N VAL A 102 9.49 -6.04 -12.75
CA VAL A 102 9.37 -5.39 -11.44
C VAL A 102 10.51 -5.82 -10.53
N LYS A 103 11.31 -4.85 -10.05
CA LYS A 103 12.46 -5.08 -9.18
C LYS A 103 12.23 -4.68 -7.73
N TYR A 104 11.21 -3.88 -7.43
CA TYR A 104 10.94 -3.42 -6.07
C TYR A 104 9.53 -3.80 -5.64
N TRP A 105 9.46 -4.78 -4.74
CA TRP A 105 8.21 -5.31 -4.20
C TRP A 105 7.95 -4.79 -2.79
N ILE A 106 6.72 -4.36 -2.55
CA ILE A 106 6.21 -3.99 -1.24
C ILE A 106 5.06 -4.95 -0.95
N THR A 107 5.23 -5.80 0.06
CA THR A 107 4.19 -6.78 0.43
C THR A 107 2.87 -6.12 0.79
N MET A 108 2.90 -5.12 1.65
CA MET A 108 1.69 -4.43 2.11
C MET A 108 1.96 -2.99 2.50
N ASN A 109 0.94 -2.15 2.29
CA ASN A 109 0.92 -0.77 2.76
C ASN A 109 0.31 -0.69 4.16
N GLU A 110 1.05 -0.09 5.09
CA GLU A 110 0.57 0.40 6.39
C GLU A 110 -0.35 -0.58 7.14
N PRO A 111 0.18 -1.74 7.61
CA PRO A 111 -0.59 -2.70 8.39
C PRO A 111 -1.30 -2.07 9.60
N TRP A 112 -0.63 -1.15 10.28
CA TRP A 112 -1.18 -0.41 11.43
C TRP A 112 -2.44 0.38 11.05
N SER A 113 -2.43 1.10 9.92
CA SER A 113 -3.59 1.86 9.43
C SER A 113 -4.74 0.93 9.08
N PHE A 114 -4.47 -0.18 8.39
CA PHE A 114 -5.48 -1.18 8.05
C PHE A 114 -6.13 -1.79 9.29
N SER A 115 -5.31 -2.23 10.25
CA SER A 115 -5.78 -2.84 11.50
C SER A 115 -6.56 -1.84 12.37
N GLY A 116 -6.00 -0.65 12.59
CA GLY A 116 -6.63 0.40 13.38
C GLY A 116 -7.93 0.92 12.75
N GLY A 117 -7.91 1.27 11.46
CA GLY A 117 -9.08 1.77 10.76
C GLY A 117 -10.16 0.72 10.56
N GLY A 118 -9.77 -0.52 10.25
CA GLY A 118 -10.70 -1.61 9.93
C GLY A 118 -11.28 -2.33 11.15
N TYR A 119 -10.56 -2.37 12.27
CA TYR A 119 -10.90 -3.24 13.41
C TYR A 119 -10.84 -2.55 14.79
N VAL A 120 -10.30 -1.32 14.91
CA VAL A 120 -10.42 -0.51 16.14
C VAL A 120 -11.57 0.47 16.02
N THR A 121 -11.50 1.36 15.02
CA THR A 121 -12.47 2.46 14.86
C THR A 121 -13.61 2.11 13.91
N GLY A 122 -13.43 1.10 13.05
CA GLY A 122 -14.38 0.74 12.00
C GLY A 122 -14.58 1.83 10.93
N ALA A 123 -13.67 2.81 10.86
CA ALA A 123 -13.74 3.90 9.87
C ALA A 123 -13.32 3.47 8.45
N MET A 124 -12.65 2.32 8.33
CA MET A 124 -12.22 1.73 7.06
C MET A 124 -12.83 0.33 6.93
N ALA A 125 -12.91 -0.21 5.71
CA ALA A 125 -13.35 -1.59 5.50
C ALA A 125 -12.46 -2.59 6.29
N PRO A 126 -13.03 -3.66 6.89
CA PRO A 126 -14.44 -4.09 6.82
C PRO A 126 -15.39 -3.37 7.80
N GLY A 127 -14.92 -2.36 8.52
CA GLY A 127 -15.77 -1.50 9.35
C GLY A 127 -16.13 -2.11 10.69
N ARG A 128 -15.21 -2.85 11.32
CA ARG A 128 -15.43 -3.57 12.57
C ARG A 128 -14.95 -2.77 13.78
N CYS A 129 -15.73 -2.80 14.85
CA CYS A 129 -15.35 -2.24 16.14
C CYS A 129 -16.27 -2.72 17.26
N SER A 130 -15.84 -2.55 18.49
CA SER A 130 -16.61 -2.95 19.66
C SER A 130 -17.85 -2.09 19.88
N ALA A 131 -18.94 -2.74 20.30
CA ALA A 131 -20.21 -2.07 20.62
C ALA A 131 -20.07 -0.96 21.68
N TRP A 132 -19.15 -1.11 22.64
CA TRP A 132 -18.93 -0.11 23.71
C TRP A 132 -18.32 1.21 23.22
N LEU A 133 -17.73 1.25 22.01
CA LEU A 133 -17.23 2.48 21.41
C LEU A 133 -18.35 3.33 20.78
N LYS A 134 -19.55 2.76 20.57
CA LYS A 134 -20.71 3.44 19.98
C LYS A 134 -20.42 4.09 18.62
N LEU A 135 -19.58 3.47 17.80
CA LEU A 135 -19.19 3.95 16.46
C LEU A 135 -20.04 3.35 15.32
N ASN A 136 -21.17 2.69 15.63
CA ASN A 136 -22.11 2.09 14.67
C ASN A 136 -21.52 0.99 13.76
N CYS A 137 -20.49 0.28 14.21
CA CYS A 137 -20.00 -0.91 13.51
C CYS A 137 -20.99 -2.08 13.63
N PRO A 138 -21.16 -2.91 12.59
CA PRO A 138 -22.08 -4.04 12.60
C PRO A 138 -21.62 -5.17 13.54
N ALA A 139 -20.31 -5.31 13.76
CA ALA A 139 -19.69 -6.30 14.63
C ALA A 139 -18.23 -5.90 14.93
N GLY A 140 -17.58 -6.63 15.83
CA GLY A 140 -16.14 -6.53 16.06
C GLY A 140 -15.76 -6.52 17.54
N ASP A 141 -14.46 -6.62 17.77
CA ASP A 141 -13.85 -6.43 19.08
C ASP A 141 -12.51 -5.70 18.94
N SER A 142 -12.55 -4.39 19.17
CA SER A 142 -11.42 -3.45 19.13
C SER A 142 -10.32 -3.77 20.16
N GLY A 143 -10.60 -4.64 21.14
CA GLY A 143 -9.62 -5.10 22.13
C GLY A 143 -8.85 -6.35 21.70
N THR A 144 -9.31 -7.07 20.66
CA THR A 144 -8.72 -8.37 20.26
C THR A 144 -8.43 -8.46 18.77
N GLU A 145 -9.40 -8.11 17.91
CA GLU A 145 -9.30 -8.23 16.45
C GLU A 145 -8.09 -7.51 15.84
N PRO A 146 -7.72 -6.27 16.27
CA PRO A 146 -6.56 -5.58 15.72
C PRO A 146 -5.25 -6.37 15.89
N TYR A 147 -5.11 -7.10 16.99
CA TYR A 147 -3.93 -7.92 17.26
C TYR A 147 -3.92 -9.18 16.39
N VAL A 148 -5.07 -9.84 16.24
CA VAL A 148 -5.23 -11.01 15.35
C VAL A 148 -4.92 -10.63 13.91
N VAL A 149 -5.49 -9.53 13.42
CA VAL A 149 -5.27 -9.01 12.07
C VAL A 149 -3.80 -8.66 11.85
N THR A 150 -3.19 -7.91 12.78
CA THR A 150 -1.77 -7.53 12.68
C THR A 150 -0.87 -8.77 12.65
N HIS A 151 -1.18 -9.78 13.47
CA HIS A 151 -0.44 -11.03 13.50
C HIS A 151 -0.49 -11.76 12.16
N ASN A 152 -1.70 -11.92 11.58
CA ASN A 152 -1.87 -12.57 10.28
C ASN A 152 -1.25 -11.76 9.13
N GLN A 153 -1.27 -10.42 9.19
CA GLN A 153 -0.56 -9.56 8.24
C GLN A 153 0.96 -9.80 8.28
N LEU A 154 1.55 -9.90 9.48
CA LEU A 154 2.99 -10.17 9.61
C LEU A 154 3.37 -11.59 9.14
N LEU A 155 2.52 -12.58 9.41
CA LEU A 155 2.70 -13.93 8.86
C LEU A 155 2.60 -13.94 7.34
N ALA A 156 1.59 -13.29 6.76
CA ALA A 156 1.40 -13.14 5.32
C ALA A 156 2.60 -12.44 4.65
N HIS A 157 3.10 -11.36 5.27
CA HIS A 157 4.35 -10.71 4.86
C HIS A 157 5.52 -11.71 4.85
N ALA A 158 5.74 -12.41 5.97
CA ALA A 158 6.89 -13.30 6.12
C ALA A 158 6.87 -14.44 5.10
N VAL A 159 5.72 -15.07 4.85
CA VAL A 159 5.62 -16.17 3.86
C VAL A 159 5.82 -15.68 2.43
N ALA A 160 5.35 -14.47 2.09
CA ALA A 160 5.57 -13.89 0.77
C ALA A 160 7.04 -13.49 0.55
N VAL A 161 7.69 -12.89 1.57
CA VAL A 161 9.12 -12.58 1.54
C VAL A 161 9.96 -13.85 1.41
N ASN A 162 9.69 -14.87 2.23
CA ASN A 162 10.38 -16.15 2.16
C ASN A 162 10.24 -16.75 0.75
N LYS A 163 9.02 -16.83 0.22
CA LYS A 163 8.75 -17.32 -1.14
C LYS A 163 9.56 -16.56 -2.20
N TYR A 164 9.59 -15.22 -2.12
CA TYR A 164 10.33 -14.40 -3.07
C TYR A 164 11.84 -14.64 -2.99
N ARG A 165 12.41 -14.58 -1.78
CA ARG A 165 13.86 -14.75 -1.55
C ARG A 165 14.34 -16.13 -2.01
N ASP A 166 13.59 -17.18 -1.70
CA ASP A 166 14.00 -18.55 -1.97
C ASP A 166 13.89 -18.90 -3.47
N LYS A 167 12.82 -18.48 -4.13
CA LYS A 167 12.50 -18.94 -5.49
C LYS A 167 12.77 -17.90 -6.59
N TYR A 168 12.62 -16.62 -6.30
CA TYR A 168 12.57 -15.58 -7.33
C TYR A 168 13.76 -14.62 -7.28
N GLN A 169 14.18 -14.18 -6.10
CA GLN A 169 15.13 -13.09 -5.92
C GLN A 169 16.46 -13.31 -6.68
N LYS A 170 17.03 -14.52 -6.65
CA LYS A 170 18.27 -14.82 -7.38
C LYS A 170 18.14 -14.64 -8.90
N SER A 171 17.00 -15.03 -9.45
CA SER A 171 16.73 -14.99 -10.90
C SER A 171 16.24 -13.63 -11.37
N GLN A 172 15.35 -13.01 -10.59
CA GLN A 172 14.69 -11.74 -10.92
C GLN A 172 15.51 -10.53 -10.48
N LYS A 173 16.46 -10.71 -9.55
CA LYS A 173 17.39 -9.68 -9.05
C LYS A 173 16.69 -8.43 -8.49
N GLY A 174 15.51 -8.60 -7.91
CA GLY A 174 14.81 -7.52 -7.22
C GLY A 174 14.88 -7.62 -5.71
N GLU A 175 14.23 -6.69 -5.04
CA GLU A 175 14.13 -6.54 -3.60
C GLU A 175 12.67 -6.61 -3.15
N ILE A 176 12.46 -6.99 -1.90
CA ILE A 176 11.13 -7.09 -1.30
C ILE A 176 11.14 -6.56 0.13
N GLY A 177 10.15 -5.74 0.45
CA GLY A 177 9.98 -5.11 1.75
C GLY A 177 8.51 -4.89 2.13
N ILE A 178 8.30 -3.96 3.05
CA ILE A 178 6.98 -3.57 3.60
C ILE A 178 6.97 -2.06 3.83
N THR A 179 5.81 -1.41 3.63
CA THR A 179 5.65 0.01 3.96
C THR A 179 4.95 0.13 5.30
N LEU A 180 5.56 0.87 6.21
CA LEU A 180 5.05 1.13 7.55
C LEU A 180 4.74 2.62 7.68
N VAL A 181 3.84 2.96 8.61
CA VAL A 181 3.51 4.35 8.92
C VAL A 181 3.61 4.58 10.42
N SER A 182 4.16 5.73 10.78
CA SER A 182 4.00 6.28 12.11
C SER A 182 4.05 7.79 12.05
N LYS A 183 3.36 8.41 13.02
CA LYS A 183 3.67 9.79 13.37
C LYS A 183 5.00 9.81 14.12
N TRP A 184 5.79 10.86 13.93
CA TRP A 184 6.85 11.17 14.88
C TRP A 184 6.20 11.55 16.22
N LEU A 185 6.81 11.08 17.32
CA LEU A 185 6.26 11.20 18.66
C LEU A 185 7.30 11.88 19.54
N GLU A 186 6.92 13.03 20.09
CA GLU A 186 7.69 13.77 21.10
C GLU A 186 7.01 13.60 22.47
N PRO A 187 7.77 13.54 23.57
CA PRO A 187 7.20 13.55 24.90
C PRO A 187 6.52 14.90 25.18
N LEU A 188 5.40 14.89 25.92
CA LEU A 188 4.66 16.13 26.24
C LEU A 188 5.46 17.07 27.13
N THR A 189 6.21 16.50 28.09
CA THR A 189 7.14 17.20 28.97
C THR A 189 8.43 16.40 29.11
N ASN A 190 9.42 16.95 29.82
CA ASN A 190 10.67 16.25 30.14
C ASN A 190 10.53 15.23 31.29
N SER A 191 9.31 14.92 31.74
CA SER A 191 9.08 13.91 32.78
C SER A 191 9.44 12.50 32.27
N SER A 192 9.91 11.63 33.18
CA SER A 192 10.18 10.23 32.83
C SER A 192 8.93 9.52 32.31
N LEU A 193 7.76 9.83 32.88
CA LEU A 193 6.48 9.25 32.48
C LEU A 193 6.12 9.58 31.02
N ASP A 194 6.37 10.81 30.57
CA ASP A 194 6.09 11.23 29.20
C ASP A 194 7.09 10.66 28.19
N ILE A 195 8.36 10.52 28.59
CA ILE A 195 9.38 9.84 27.78
C ILE A 195 9.01 8.37 27.58
N GLU A 196 8.58 7.68 28.64
CA GLU A 196 8.08 6.30 28.54
C GLU A 196 6.78 6.22 27.73
N ALA A 197 5.86 7.19 27.87
CA ALA A 197 4.63 7.24 27.09
C ALA A 197 4.89 7.40 25.59
N ARG A 198 5.88 8.23 25.22
CA ARG A 198 6.36 8.37 23.85
C ARG A 198 6.92 7.05 23.33
N GLN A 199 7.72 6.34 24.13
CA GLN A 199 8.26 5.03 23.74
C GLN A 199 7.14 4.00 23.53
N ARG A 200 6.19 3.88 24.47
CA ARG A 200 5.02 3.00 24.32
C ARG A 200 4.24 3.32 23.04
N SER A 201 4.03 4.60 22.76
CA SER A 201 3.32 5.05 21.55
C SER A 201 4.06 4.68 20.27
N PHE A 202 5.39 4.69 20.30
CA PHE A 202 6.23 4.25 19.19
C PHE A 202 6.18 2.74 19.02
N ASP A 203 6.28 1.98 20.12
CA ASP A 203 6.29 0.52 20.09
C ASP A 203 4.98 -0.06 19.55
N PHE A 204 3.84 0.55 19.88
CA PHE A 204 2.52 0.18 19.38
C PHE A 204 2.31 0.46 17.88
N LYS A 205 3.18 1.26 17.25
CA LYS A 205 3.09 1.62 15.82
C LYS A 205 4.16 0.97 14.96
N LEU A 206 5.40 1.00 15.44
CA LEU A 206 6.59 0.54 14.70
C LEU A 206 7.42 -0.48 15.47
N GLY A 207 7.22 -0.67 16.77
CA GLY A 207 8.09 -1.53 17.58
C GLY A 207 8.20 -2.97 17.08
N TRP A 208 7.20 -3.43 16.34
CA TRP A 208 7.15 -4.77 15.75
C TRP A 208 7.93 -4.88 14.43
N ALA A 209 8.36 -3.76 13.85
CA ALA A 209 8.98 -3.72 12.53
C ALA A 209 10.16 -2.72 12.50
N GLY A 210 11.38 -3.26 12.46
CA GLY A 210 12.61 -2.46 12.35
C GLY A 210 12.67 -1.65 11.04
N VAL A 211 13.35 -0.50 11.06
CA VAL A 211 13.35 0.44 9.92
C VAL A 211 14.77 0.77 9.46
N LYS A 212 15.04 0.56 8.16
CA LYS A 212 16.15 1.15 7.41
C LYS A 212 15.54 1.84 6.18
N VAL A 213 15.75 3.15 6.04
CA VAL A 213 15.11 3.97 5.00
C VAL A 213 16.00 4.00 3.75
N GLU A 214 15.43 3.70 2.57
CA GLU A 214 16.18 3.62 1.29
C GLU A 214 15.54 4.42 0.13
N GLY A 215 14.38 5.07 0.35
CA GLY A 215 13.73 5.90 -0.67
C GLY A 215 12.57 6.77 -0.13
N TYR A 216 12.12 7.73 -0.93
CA TYR A 216 11.01 8.66 -0.61
C TYR A 216 9.98 8.70 -1.76
N PHE A 217 8.69 8.54 -1.43
CA PHE A 217 7.59 8.65 -2.39
C PHE A 217 6.56 9.66 -1.87
N ALA A 218 6.26 10.69 -2.67
CA ALA A 218 5.24 11.66 -2.34
C ALA A 218 3.83 11.07 -2.57
N TRP A 219 3.02 10.96 -1.52
CA TRP A 219 1.59 10.72 -1.65
C TRP A 219 0.87 12.05 -1.93
N SER A 220 0.20 12.26 -3.06
CA SER A 220 -0.04 11.32 -4.18
C SER A 220 0.23 11.96 -5.53
N LEU A 221 0.30 11.15 -6.59
CA LEU A 221 0.47 11.68 -7.95
C LEU A 221 -0.73 12.54 -8.37
N VAL A 222 -1.94 12.01 -8.20
CA VAL A 222 -3.21 12.63 -8.59
C VAL A 222 -4.15 12.68 -7.40
N ASP A 223 -5.07 13.66 -7.39
CA ASP A 223 -6.20 13.61 -6.46
C ASP A 223 -6.97 12.31 -6.68
N ASN A 224 -7.24 11.60 -5.59
CA ASN A 224 -7.80 10.25 -5.59
C ASN A 224 -8.90 10.10 -4.50
N PHE A 225 -9.38 8.88 -4.31
CA PHE A 225 -10.36 8.55 -3.27
C PHE A 225 -9.64 8.32 -1.92
N GLU A 226 -9.77 9.28 -1.01
CA GLU A 226 -9.07 9.30 0.28
C GLU A 226 -9.87 8.59 1.37
N TRP A 227 -10.17 7.31 1.13
CA TRP A 227 -10.75 6.39 2.10
C TRP A 227 -12.03 6.94 2.74
N ALA A 228 -12.08 7.07 4.07
CA ALA A 228 -13.23 7.58 4.81
C ALA A 228 -13.64 9.01 4.43
N PHE A 229 -12.75 9.79 3.81
CA PHE A 229 -13.03 11.16 3.38
C PHE A 229 -13.53 11.25 1.93
N GLY A 230 -13.58 10.14 1.20
CA GLY A 230 -13.98 10.13 -0.20
C GLY A 230 -13.14 11.10 -1.04
N TYR A 231 -13.81 11.98 -1.78
CA TYR A 231 -13.15 12.96 -2.68
C TYR A 231 -12.99 14.36 -2.07
N SER A 232 -13.28 14.55 -0.78
CA SER A 232 -13.18 15.87 -0.15
C SER A 232 -11.73 16.29 0.12
N SER A 233 -10.84 15.33 0.30
CA SER A 233 -9.41 15.55 0.53
C SER A 233 -8.62 15.35 -0.78
N ARG A 234 -7.67 16.24 -1.05
CA ARG A 234 -6.95 16.32 -2.34
C ARG A 234 -5.44 16.35 -2.15
N PHE A 235 -4.83 15.17 -2.11
CA PHE A 235 -3.38 15.00 -1.86
C PHE A 235 -2.51 15.01 -3.12
N GLY A 236 -3.12 15.07 -4.32
CA GLY A 236 -2.39 14.93 -5.58
C GLY A 236 -1.46 16.09 -5.88
N MET A 237 -0.32 15.83 -6.51
CA MET A 237 0.45 16.84 -7.24
C MET A 237 -0.28 17.34 -8.49
N TYR A 238 -1.12 16.48 -9.08
CA TYR A 238 -2.07 16.84 -10.13
C TYR A 238 -3.48 16.92 -9.56
N TYR A 239 -4.18 18.02 -9.86
CA TYR A 239 -5.60 18.16 -9.61
C TYR A 239 -6.39 17.28 -10.59
N THR A 240 -7.35 16.53 -10.05
CA THR A 240 -8.30 15.73 -10.85
C THR A 240 -9.65 16.46 -10.88
N ASP A 241 -10.09 16.84 -12.08
CA ASP A 241 -11.43 17.42 -12.25
C ASP A 241 -12.50 16.32 -12.33
N TYR A 242 -13.12 16.04 -11.18
CA TYR A 242 -14.17 15.01 -11.07
C TYR A 242 -15.44 15.33 -11.88
N LYS A 243 -15.62 16.56 -12.36
CA LYS A 243 -16.79 17.00 -13.14
C LYS A 243 -16.51 17.07 -14.64
N ASP A 244 -15.25 17.25 -15.04
CA ASP A 244 -14.82 17.34 -16.45
C ASP A 244 -13.96 16.13 -16.87
N GLY A 245 -14.59 14.97 -17.01
CA GLY A 245 -13.96 13.79 -17.60
C GLY A 245 -12.74 13.23 -16.84
N LEU A 246 -12.57 13.62 -15.57
CA LEU A 246 -11.41 13.31 -14.74
C LEU A 246 -10.11 13.94 -15.28
N LYS A 247 -10.14 15.06 -16.00
CA LYS A 247 -8.91 15.69 -16.55
C LYS A 247 -7.89 16.03 -15.45
N ARG A 248 -6.61 15.96 -15.80
CA ARG A 248 -5.48 16.23 -14.91
C ARG A 248 -4.90 17.62 -15.17
N TYR A 249 -4.64 18.35 -14.10
CA TYR A 249 -4.00 19.67 -14.16
C TYR A 249 -2.85 19.72 -13.15
N PRO A 250 -1.62 20.06 -13.55
CA PRO A 250 -0.50 20.17 -12.62
C PRO A 250 -0.78 21.29 -11.61
N LYS A 251 -0.56 21.01 -10.32
CA LYS A 251 -0.59 22.04 -9.26
C LYS A 251 0.77 22.73 -9.16
N LEU A 252 0.86 23.79 -8.35
CA LEU A 252 2.14 24.47 -8.07
C LEU A 252 3.22 23.52 -7.51
N SER A 253 2.81 22.51 -6.72
CA SER A 253 3.73 21.47 -6.22
C SER A 253 4.34 20.62 -7.34
N ALA A 254 3.58 20.30 -8.40
CA ALA A 254 4.11 19.60 -9.57
C ALA A 254 5.21 20.43 -10.25
N HIS A 255 4.95 21.72 -10.49
CA HIS A 255 5.94 22.63 -11.08
C HIS A 255 7.21 22.79 -10.23
N TRP A 256 7.05 22.83 -8.89
CA TRP A 256 8.18 22.86 -7.97
C TRP A 256 9.01 21.58 -8.07
N PHE A 257 8.38 20.39 -8.08
CA PHE A 257 9.08 19.11 -8.21
C PHE A 257 9.83 18.98 -9.53
N THR A 258 9.22 19.34 -10.66
CA THR A 258 9.92 19.39 -11.96
C THR A 258 11.16 20.28 -11.90
N SER A 259 11.04 21.46 -11.27
CA SER A 259 12.16 22.39 -11.13
C SER A 259 13.25 21.87 -10.20
N PHE A 260 12.87 21.17 -9.13
CA PHE A 260 13.79 20.57 -8.17
C PHE A 260 14.60 19.43 -8.80
N LEU A 261 13.94 18.53 -9.54
CA LEU A 261 14.57 17.35 -10.15
C LEU A 261 15.36 17.67 -11.42
N ASN A 262 15.02 18.75 -12.13
CA ASN A 262 15.77 19.20 -13.32
C ASN A 262 16.97 20.09 -12.98
N LYS A 263 17.08 20.58 -11.74
CA LYS A 263 18.31 21.23 -11.27
C LYS A 263 19.29 20.12 -10.92
N GLY A 264 20.27 19.90 -11.81
CA GLY A 264 21.42 19.04 -11.53
C GLY A 264 22.09 19.41 -10.20
N PRO A 265 22.95 18.53 -9.65
CA PRO A 265 23.48 18.70 -8.29
C PRO A 265 24.02 20.11 -8.09
N MET A 266 23.52 20.81 -7.06
CA MET A 266 24.23 21.98 -6.57
C MET A 266 25.62 21.50 -6.18
N LEU A 267 26.62 21.86 -6.98
CA LEU A 267 28.01 21.78 -6.59
C LEU A 267 28.16 22.60 -5.31
N VAL A 268 28.29 21.90 -4.18
CA VAL A 268 28.73 22.46 -2.90
C VAL A 268 30.24 22.33 -2.85
#